data_AF-A0A1I4BT95-F1
#
_entry.id   AF-A0A1I4BT95-F1
#
_cell.length_a   1.000
_cell.length_b   1.000
_cell.length_c   1.000
_cell.angle_alpha   90.00
_cell.angle_beta   90.00
_cell.angle_gamma   90.00
#
_symmetry.space_group_name_H-M   'P 1'
#
loop_
_entity.id
_entity.type
_entity.pdbx_description
1 polymer ?
#
loop_
_entity_poly.entity_id
_entity_poly.type
_entity_poly.pdbx_seq_one_letter_code
_entity_poly.pdbx_strand_id
1 'polypeptide(L)'
;MKLVVQVRLLPTPEQAAALEATLRAVNEAATWVAALAHQRRVFRNYDLRRHAYGQIKDNYGLAAQAAQHVIKKVTDAYATLHANLRN
;
A
#
# COMPACT_ATOMS: atom_id res chain seq x y z
N MET A 1 28.47 25.36 18.77
CA MET A 1 28.89 23.97 18.49
C MET A 1 27.70 23.06 18.82
N LYS A 2 27.26 22.18 17.90
CA LYS A 2 26.04 21.36 18.08
C LYS A 2 26.46 19.88 18.21
N LEU A 3 26.35 19.30 19.40
CA LEU A 3 26.55 17.86 19.61
C LEU A 3 25.33 17.10 19.07
N VAL A 4 25.57 16.04 18.30
CA VAL A 4 24.54 15.12 17.80
C VAL A 4 25.00 13.69 18.09
N VAL A 5 24.10 12.86 18.62
CA VAL A 5 24.31 11.43 18.85
C VAL A 5 23.28 10.66 18.02
N GLN A 6 23.72 9.64 17.30
CA GLN A 6 22.82 8.72 16.60
C GLN A 6 22.38 7.61 17.54
N VAL A 7 21.07 7.47 17.71
CA VAL A 7 20.47 6.41 18.54
C VAL A 7 19.50 5.61 17.68
N ARG A 8 19.54 4.29 17.82
CA ARG A 8 18.57 3.39 17.18
C ARG A 8 17.30 3.37 18.00
N LEU A 9 16.20 3.86 17.42
CA LEU A 9 14.87 3.74 18.01
C LEU A 9 14.29 2.37 17.65
N LEU A 10 14.01 1.56 18.67
CA LEU A 10 13.30 0.29 18.54
C LEU A 10 11.86 0.46 18.99
N PRO A 11 10.89 -0.18 18.32
CA PRO A 11 9.49 -0.11 18.75
C PRO A 11 9.30 -0.83 20.08
N THR A 12 8.38 -0.33 20.90
CA THR A 12 7.86 -1.12 22.03
C THR A 12 7.07 -2.33 21.51
N PRO A 13 6.80 -3.36 22.33
CA PRO A 13 5.99 -4.50 21.91
C PRO A 13 4.63 -4.11 21.32
N GLU A 14 3.97 -3.10 21.89
CA GLU A 14 2.67 -2.58 21.43
C GLU A 14 2.80 -1.90 20.06
N GLN A 15 3.86 -1.11 19.86
CA GLN A 15 4.16 -0.48 18.56
C GLN A 15 4.48 -1.53 17.51
N ALA A 16 5.25 -2.57 17.85
CA ALA A 16 5.57 -3.65 16.95
C ALA A 16 4.31 -4.40 16.51
N ALA A 17 3.42 -4.75 17.45
CA ALA A 17 2.14 -5.38 17.14
C ALA A 17 1.25 -4.50 16.25
N ALA A 18 1.18 -3.20 16.53
CA ALA A 18 0.42 -2.25 15.71
C ALA A 18 0.97 -2.13 14.28
N LEU A 19 2.30 -2.11 14.13
CA LEU A 19 2.96 -2.11 12.82
C LEU A 19 2.68 -3.41 12.06
N GLU A 20 2.78 -4.56 12.71
CA GLU A 20 2.50 -5.86 12.10
C GLU A 20 1.05 -5.95 11.61
N ALA A 21 0.08 -5.57 12.45
CA ALA A 21 -1.32 -5.54 12.07
C ALA A 21 -1.57 -4.62 10.87
N THR A 22 -0.92 -3.44 10.85
CA THR A 22 -1.00 -2.50 9.73
C THR A 22 -0.45 -3.11 8.44
N LEU A 23 0.70 -3.80 8.52
CA LEU A 23 1.31 -4.46 7.36
C LEU A 23 0.41 -5.56 6.79
N ARG A 24 -0.24 -6.35 7.66
CA ARG A 24 -1.22 -7.37 7.24
C ARG A 24 -2.39 -6.73 6.49
N ALA A 25 -3.01 -5.70 7.07
CA ALA A 25 -4.12 -4.99 6.44
C ALA A 25 -3.74 -4.35 5.09
N VAL A 26 -2.56 -3.73 5.00
CA VAL A 26 -2.03 -3.16 3.74
C VAL A 26 -1.82 -4.25 2.68
N ASN A 27 -1.30 -5.41 3.06
CA ASN A 27 -1.05 -6.51 2.12
C ASN A 27 -2.35 -7.15 1.64
N GLU A 28 -3.32 -7.37 2.52
CA GLU A 28 -4.65 -7.88 2.16
C GLU A 28 -5.37 -6.92 1.22
N ALA A 29 -5.35 -5.61 1.53
CA ALA A 29 -5.90 -4.59 0.66
C ALA A 29 -5.21 -4.58 -0.71
N ALA A 30 -3.88 -4.71 -0.76
CA ALA A 30 -3.14 -4.74 -2.02
C ALA A 30 -3.50 -5.95 -2.90
N THR A 31 -3.66 -7.14 -2.29
CA THR A 31 -4.12 -8.34 -3.00
C THR A 31 -5.50 -8.13 -3.63
N TRP A 32 -6.44 -7.58 -2.86
CA TRP A 32 -7.78 -7.29 -3.35
C TRP A 32 -7.77 -6.22 -4.45
N VAL A 33 -7.02 -5.12 -4.27
CA VAL A 33 -6.88 -4.06 -5.28
C VAL A 33 -6.25 -4.59 -6.57
N ALA A 34 -5.28 -5.51 -6.48
CA ALA A 34 -4.68 -6.15 -7.65
C ALA A 34 -5.71 -6.98 -8.42
N ALA A 35 -6.51 -7.80 -7.73
CA ALA A 35 -7.60 -8.54 -8.35
C ALA A 35 -8.63 -7.60 -9.02
N LEU A 36 -9.02 -6.52 -8.33
CA LEU A 36 -9.93 -5.51 -8.88
C LEU A 36 -9.37 -4.84 -10.14
N ALA A 37 -8.09 -4.42 -10.10
CA ALA A 37 -7.41 -3.80 -11.23
C ALA A 37 -7.38 -4.74 -12.45
N HIS A 38 -7.06 -6.02 -12.23
CA HIS A 38 -7.06 -7.04 -13.27
C HIS A 38 -8.45 -7.26 -13.86
N GLN A 39 -9.46 -7.49 -13.01
CA GLN A 39 -10.83 -7.75 -13.42
C GLN A 39 -11.40 -6.60 -14.26
N ARG A 40 -11.15 -5.35 -13.84
CA ARG A 40 -11.65 -4.15 -14.52
C ARG A 40 -10.75 -3.67 -15.65
N ARG A 41 -9.56 -4.27 -15.81
CA ARG A 41 -8.51 -3.83 -16.74
C ARG A 41 -8.12 -2.35 -16.54
N VAL A 42 -8.12 -1.89 -15.30
CA VAL A 42 -7.76 -0.51 -14.92
C VAL A 42 -6.44 -0.51 -14.15
N PHE A 43 -5.39 0.01 -14.80
CA PHE A 43 -4.03 -0.01 -14.26
C PHE A 43 -3.46 1.39 -13.97
N ARG A 44 -4.13 2.46 -14.46
CA ARG A 44 -3.72 3.84 -14.20
C ARG A 44 -4.15 4.22 -12.78
N ASN A 45 -3.21 4.79 -12.02
CA ASN A 45 -3.41 5.12 -10.60
C ASN A 45 -4.67 5.96 -10.33
N TYR A 46 -4.85 7.03 -11.12
CA TYR A 46 -5.99 7.92 -10.98
C TYR A 46 -7.34 7.21 -11.14
N ASP A 47 -7.44 6.34 -12.14
CA ASP A 47 -8.67 5.61 -12.46
C ASP A 47 -8.91 4.49 -11.44
N LEU A 48 -7.86 3.74 -11.06
CA LEU A 48 -7.97 2.68 -10.05
C LEU A 48 -8.39 3.24 -8.70
N ARG A 49 -7.88 4.42 -8.33
CA ARG A 49 -8.25 5.10 -7.08
C ARG A 49 -9.75 5.36 -6.97
N ARG A 50 -10.42 5.73 -8.07
CA ARG A 50 -11.87 5.95 -8.09
C ARG A 50 -12.67 4.69 -7.75
N HIS A 51 -12.12 3.51 -8.02
CA HIS A 51 -12.79 2.23 -7.74
C HIS A 51 -12.40 1.61 -6.40
N ALA A 52 -11.16 1.84 -5.95
CA ALA A 52 -10.59 1.14 -4.81
C ALA A 52 -10.65 1.94 -3.50
N TYR A 53 -10.51 3.28 -3.53
CA TYR A 53 -10.21 4.06 -2.33
C TYR A 53 -11.26 3.93 -1.21
N GLY A 54 -12.55 4.08 -1.54
CA GLY A 54 -13.63 3.94 -0.56
C GLY A 54 -13.64 2.55 0.08
N GLN A 55 -13.56 1.50 -0.74
CA GLN A 55 -13.55 0.12 -0.25
C GLN A 55 -12.32 -0.19 0.62
N ILE A 56 -11.16 0.39 0.32
CA ILE A 56 -9.98 0.24 1.19
C ILE A 56 -10.24 0.87 2.56
N LYS A 57 -10.84 2.07 2.58
CA LYS A 57 -11.18 2.80 3.80
C LYS A 57 -12.18 2.04 4.66
N ASP A 58 -13.22 1.48 4.02
CA ASP A 58 -14.34 0.85 4.71
C ASP A 58 -13.99 -0.57 5.20
N ASN A 59 -13.24 -1.35 4.41
CA ASN A 59 -13.06 -2.78 4.67
C ASN A 59 -11.75 -3.12 5.39
N TYR A 60 -10.75 -2.25 5.35
CA TYR A 60 -9.40 -2.55 5.87
C TYR A 60 -8.92 -1.58 6.96
N GLY A 61 -9.74 -0.59 7.34
CA GLY A 61 -9.43 0.36 8.41
C GLY A 61 -8.19 1.24 8.16
N LEU A 62 -7.68 1.29 6.93
CA LEU A 62 -6.44 1.99 6.61
C LEU A 62 -6.62 3.51 6.65
N ALA A 63 -5.60 4.22 7.14
CA ALA A 63 -5.54 5.68 7.03
C ALA A 63 -5.42 6.13 5.56
N ALA A 64 -5.74 7.40 5.29
CA ALA A 64 -5.79 7.92 3.91
C ALA A 64 -4.47 7.71 3.14
N GLN A 65 -3.33 7.94 3.78
CA GLN A 65 -2.01 7.74 3.15
C GLN A 65 -1.74 6.27 2.85
N ALA A 66 -2.01 5.36 3.79
CA ALA A 66 -1.83 3.93 3.58
C ALA A 66 -2.71 3.42 2.43
N ALA A 67 -3.97 3.85 2.35
CA ALA A 67 -4.87 3.48 1.26
C ALA A 67 -4.37 3.96 -0.11
N GLN A 68 -3.84 5.19 -0.20
CA GLN A 68 -3.25 5.70 -1.44
C GLN A 68 -1.98 4.94 -1.82
N HIS A 69 -1.13 4.58 -0.85
CA HIS A 69 0.07 3.79 -1.09
C HIS A 69 -0.23 2.36 -1.54
N VAL A 70 -1.30 1.73 -1.04
CA VAL A 70 -1.77 0.44 -1.54
C VAL A 70 -2.09 0.52 -3.04
N ILE A 71 -2.87 1.53 -3.44
CA ILE A 71 -3.25 1.73 -4.85
C ILE A 71 -2.00 1.98 -5.71
N LYS A 72 -1.10 2.84 -5.23
CA LYS A 72 0.17 3.13 -5.92
C LYS A 72 1.04 1.88 -6.08
N LYS A 73 1.19 1.08 -5.02
CA LYS A 73 1.96 -0.17 -5.04
C LYS A 73 1.44 -1.11 -6.12
N VAL A 74 0.13 -1.28 -6.22
CA VAL A 74 -0.48 -2.14 -7.24
C VAL A 74 -0.28 -1.57 -8.65
N THR A 75 -0.46 -0.27 -8.84
CA THR A 75 -0.25 0.34 -10.17
C THR A 75 1.19 0.23 -10.64
N ASP A 76 2.15 0.46 -9.74
CA ASP A 76 3.57 0.37 -10.04
C ASP A 76 3.95 -1.09 -10.36
N ALA A 77 3.39 -2.07 -9.64
CA ALA A 77 3.60 -3.50 -9.91
C ALA A 77 3.09 -3.93 -11.31
N TYR A 78 1.89 -3.48 -11.71
CA TYR A 78 1.39 -3.75 -13.07
C TYR A 78 2.20 -3.03 -14.14
N ALA A 79 2.69 -1.81 -13.87
CA ALA A 79 3.57 -1.11 -14.79
C ALA A 79 4.88 -1.91 -15.03
N THR A 80 5.50 -2.40 -13.96
CA THR A 80 6.68 -3.29 -14.04
C THR A 80 6.37 -4.58 -14.80
N LEU A 81 5.24 -5.23 -14.50
CA LEU A 81 4.84 -6.46 -15.21
C LEU A 81 4.70 -6.22 -16.72
N HIS A 82 3.99 -5.17 -17.13
CA HIS A 82 3.81 -4.85 -18.55
C HIS A 82 5.11 -4.47 -19.25
N ALA A 83 6.04 -3.80 -18.55
CA ALA A 83 7.36 -3.51 -19.10
C ALA A 83 8.15 -4.80 -19.35
N ASN A 84 8.12 -5.74 -18.40
CA ASN A 84 8.84 -7.01 -18.53
C ASN A 84 8.28 -7.93 -19.63
N LEU A 85 6.96 -7.90 -19.87
CA LEU A 85 6.33 -8.69 -20.94
C LEU A 85 6.57 -8.14 -22.35
N ARG A 86 7.12 -6.93 -22.48
CA ARG A 86 7.48 -6.31 -23.76
C ARG A 86 8.94 -6.57 -24.16
N ASN A 87 9.73 -7.17 -23.27
CA ASN A 87 11.09 -7.63 -23.53
C ASN A 87 11.09 -9.07 -24.04
#